data_AF-A0A2V6S534-F1
#
_entry.id   AF-A0A2V6S534-F1
#
_cell.length_a   1.000
_cell.length_b   1.000
_cell.length_c   1.000
_cell.angle_alpha   90.00
_cell.angle_beta   90.00
_cell.angle_gamma   90.00
#
_symmetry.space_group_name_H-M   'P 1'
#
loop_
_entity.id
_entity.type
_entity.pdbx_description
1 polymer ?
#
loop_
_entity_poly.entity_id
_entity_poly.type
_entity_poly.pdbx_seq_one_letter_code
_entity_poly.pdbx_strand_id
1 'polypeptide(L)'
;MAKIRALSIVVPLGLALLATASPARAYVVEALTSVPADEAADKETLEQAIRAAVADIATHAVAFTPTIVSLLETKLVGDRIYLLVLLADAAGEAEIFEIESTQPGLQPR
;
A
#
# COMPACT_ATOMS: atom_id res chain seq x y z
N MET A 1 -23.24 -27.61 46.03
CA MET A 1 -22.23 -26.63 45.59
C MET A 1 -21.38 -27.25 44.48
N ALA A 2 -21.72 -27.05 43.20
CA ALA A 2 -20.95 -27.57 42.06
C ALA A 2 -21.27 -26.80 40.77
N LYS A 3 -21.13 -25.47 40.77
CA LYS A 3 -21.36 -24.64 39.57
C LYS A 3 -20.23 -23.65 39.25
N ILE A 4 -19.05 -23.80 39.88
CA ILE A 4 -17.94 -22.84 39.75
C ILE A 4 -16.73 -23.45 39.01
N ARG A 5 -16.71 -24.75 38.71
CA ARG A 5 -15.52 -25.39 38.09
C ARG A 5 -15.45 -25.32 36.56
N ALA A 6 -16.53 -24.93 35.89
CA ALA A 6 -16.54 -24.83 34.42
C ALA A 6 -16.16 -23.43 33.89
N LEU A 7 -16.10 -22.42 34.76
CA LEU A 7 -15.85 -21.03 34.35
C LEU A 7 -14.36 -20.71 34.15
N SER A 8 -13.46 -21.58 34.63
CA SER A 8 -12.01 -21.28 34.72
C SER A 8 -11.22 -21.49 33.42
N ILE A 9 -11.75 -22.20 32.41
CA ILE A 9 -11.05 -22.43 31.13
C ILE A 9 -11.50 -21.45 30.04
N VAL A 10 -12.74 -20.95 30.11
CA VAL A 10 -13.29 -20.03 29.10
C VAL A 10 -12.62 -18.65 29.18
N VAL A 11 -12.29 -18.19 30.38
CA VAL A 11 -11.63 -16.89 30.63
C VAL A 11 -10.21 -16.82 30.03
N PRO A 12 -9.29 -17.76 30.28
CA PRO A 12 -7.95 -17.70 29.67
C PRO A 12 -7.98 -17.92 28.15
N LEU A 13 -8.92 -18.71 27.62
CA LEU A 13 -9.06 -18.90 26.18
C LEU A 13 -9.55 -17.63 25.47
N GLY A 14 -10.52 -16.92 26.07
CA GLY A 14 -10.96 -15.62 25.59
C GLY A 14 -9.86 -14.55 25.64
N LEU A 15 -9.04 -14.55 26.70
CA LEU A 15 -7.90 -13.63 26.82
C LEU A 15 -6.77 -13.96 25.84
N ALA A 16 -6.52 -15.24 25.57
CA ALA A 16 -5.55 -15.68 24.57
C ALA A 16 -5.94 -15.26 23.15
N LEU A 17 -7.24 -15.32 22.81
CA LEU A 17 -7.76 -14.86 21.51
C LEU A 17 -7.62 -13.34 21.31
N LEU A 18 -7.84 -12.56 22.37
CA LEU A 18 -7.65 -11.09 22.33
C LEU A 18 -6.17 -10.69 22.22
N ALA A 19 -5.25 -11.49 22.77
CA ALA A 19 -3.81 -11.26 22.68
C ALA A 19 -3.23 -11.58 21.29
N THR A 20 -3.93 -12.38 20.46
CA THR A 20 -3.50 -12.75 19.10
C THR A 20 -4.04 -11.84 18.00
N ALA A 21 -4.83 -10.82 18.34
CA ALA A 21 -5.17 -9.76 17.39
C ALA A 21 -3.90 -8.95 17.09
N SER A 22 -3.07 -9.47 16.18
CA SER A 22 -2.00 -8.67 15.59
C SER A 22 -2.68 -7.46 14.94
N PRO A 23 -2.31 -6.22 15.29
CA PRO A 23 -2.80 -5.07 14.56
C PRO A 23 -2.52 -5.30 13.07
N ALA A 24 -3.51 -5.01 12.24
CA ALA A 24 -3.29 -4.98 10.79
C ALA A 24 -2.17 -3.97 10.56
N ARG A 25 -1.01 -4.48 10.11
CA ARG A 25 0.12 -3.62 9.80
C ARG A 25 -0.24 -2.87 8.53
N ALA A 26 -0.35 -1.55 8.62
CA ALA A 26 -0.53 -0.68 7.47
C ALA A 26 0.79 -0.58 6.72
N TYR A 27 0.83 -1.06 5.47
CA TYR A 27 2.01 -0.96 4.62
C TYR A 27 1.81 0.12 3.57
N VAL A 28 2.70 1.10 3.60
CA VAL A 28 2.81 2.15 2.59
C VAL A 28 4.28 2.22 2.17
N VAL A 29 4.53 2.12 0.87
CA VAL A 29 5.89 2.12 0.29
C VAL A 29 5.93 3.06 -0.90
N GLU A 30 6.95 3.92 -0.94
CA GLU A 30 7.33 4.65 -2.13
C GLU A 30 8.39 3.85 -2.89
N ALA A 31 8.09 3.48 -4.13
CA ALA A 31 8.96 2.75 -5.02
C ALA A 31 9.39 3.65 -6.18
N LEU A 32 10.69 3.63 -6.50
CA LEU A 32 11.24 4.31 -7.66
C LEU A 32 11.49 3.28 -8.77
N THR A 33 10.90 3.50 -9.94
CA THR A 33 11.18 2.73 -11.16
C THR A 33 11.50 3.65 -12.33
N SER A 34 11.93 3.09 -13.46
CA SER A 34 12.28 3.87 -14.64
C SER A 34 11.88 3.16 -15.93
N VAL A 35 11.46 3.94 -16.93
CA VAL A 35 11.26 3.47 -18.31
C VAL A 35 12.21 4.21 -19.26
N PRO A 36 12.63 3.58 -20.37
CA PRO A 36 13.38 4.24 -21.43
C PRO A 36 12.62 5.45 -22.02
N ALA A 37 13.31 6.53 -22.34
CA ALA A 37 12.72 7.76 -22.86
C ALA A 37 12.40 7.71 -24.36
N ASP A 38 13.02 6.78 -25.10
CA ASP A 38 12.70 6.47 -26.50
C ASP A 38 11.28 5.93 -26.66
N GLU A 39 10.75 5.25 -25.65
CA GLU A 39 9.35 4.81 -25.61
C GLU A 39 8.36 6.00 -25.56
N ALA A 40 8.80 7.21 -25.20
CA ALA A 40 7.97 8.42 -25.23
C ALA A 40 7.71 8.97 -26.64
N ALA A 41 8.34 8.41 -27.68
CA ALA A 41 8.10 8.81 -29.06
C ALA A 41 6.67 8.46 -29.53
N ASP A 42 6.04 7.46 -28.91
CA ASP A 42 4.68 7.05 -29.16
C ASP A 42 3.89 6.97 -27.85
N LYS A 43 2.71 7.61 -27.82
CA LYS A 43 1.92 7.72 -26.60
C LYS A 43 1.44 6.35 -26.10
N GLU A 44 1.00 5.48 -27.00
CA GLU A 44 0.47 4.17 -26.63
C GLU A 44 1.58 3.27 -26.07
N THR A 45 2.75 3.30 -26.70
CA THR A 45 3.96 2.62 -26.25
C THR A 45 4.39 3.11 -24.87
N LEU A 46 4.42 4.42 -24.64
CA LEU A 46 4.77 4.98 -23.33
C LEU A 46 3.76 4.58 -22.25
N GLU A 47 2.47 4.67 -22.52
CA GLU A 47 1.43 4.27 -21.56
C GLU A 47 1.55 2.79 -21.19
N GLN A 48 1.87 1.93 -22.17
CA GLN A 48 2.07 0.51 -21.95
C GLN A 48 3.33 0.24 -21.11
N ALA A 49 4.43 0.93 -21.39
CA ALA A 49 5.67 0.81 -20.65
C ALA A 49 5.52 1.24 -19.19
N ILE A 50 4.87 2.38 -18.94
CA ILE A 50 4.58 2.86 -17.60
C ILE A 50 3.71 1.84 -16.86
N ARG A 51 2.63 1.32 -17.47
CA ARG A 51 1.80 0.28 -16.86
C ARG A 51 2.59 -0.98 -16.55
N ALA A 52 3.46 -1.41 -17.46
CA ALA A 52 4.29 -2.60 -17.24
C ALA A 52 5.25 -2.40 -16.06
N ALA A 53 5.93 -1.25 -15.99
CA ALA A 53 6.84 -0.93 -14.90
C ALA A 53 6.12 -0.83 -13.54
N VAL A 54 4.92 -0.22 -13.52
CA VAL A 54 4.09 -0.12 -12.31
C VAL A 54 3.52 -1.49 -11.90
N ALA A 55 3.09 -2.31 -12.85
CA ALA A 55 2.63 -3.67 -12.56
C ALA A 55 3.75 -4.57 -12.05
N ASP A 56 4.96 -4.40 -12.58
CA ASP A 56 6.15 -5.14 -12.15
C ASP A 56 6.48 -4.85 -10.67
N ILE A 57 6.54 -3.58 -10.27
CA ILE A 57 6.80 -3.24 -8.87
C ILE A 57 5.66 -3.71 -7.94
N ALA A 58 4.41 -3.60 -8.37
CA ALA A 58 3.26 -4.05 -7.58
C ALA A 58 3.24 -5.58 -7.37
N THR A 59 3.83 -6.33 -8.30
CA THR A 59 3.83 -7.80 -8.27
C THR A 59 5.10 -8.38 -7.64
N HIS A 60 6.25 -7.76 -7.89
CA HIS A 60 7.56 -8.34 -7.60
C HIS A 60 8.38 -7.56 -6.57
N ALA A 61 8.16 -6.25 -6.40
CA ALA A 61 8.97 -5.44 -5.50
C ALA A 61 8.45 -5.42 -4.06
N VAL A 62 7.17 -5.77 -3.84
CA VAL A 62 6.51 -5.77 -2.53
C VAL A 62 6.01 -7.16 -2.15
N ALA A 63 6.02 -7.47 -0.86
CA ALA A 63 5.57 -8.75 -0.31
C ALA A 63 4.10 -8.74 0.16
N PHE A 64 3.34 -7.72 -0.24
CA PHE A 64 1.92 -7.55 0.06
C PHE A 64 1.17 -7.20 -1.22
N THR A 65 -0.15 -7.38 -1.22
CA THR A 65 -1.00 -7.00 -2.36
C THR A 65 -1.43 -5.54 -2.21
N PRO A 66 -1.00 -4.63 -3.08
CA PRO A 66 -1.44 -3.24 -3.04
C PRO A 66 -2.92 -3.11 -3.37
N THR A 67 -3.66 -2.29 -2.64
CA THR A 67 -5.01 -1.81 -3.01
C THR A 67 -4.96 -0.45 -3.67
N ILE A 68 -4.01 0.39 -3.27
CA ILE A 68 -3.70 1.67 -3.92
C ILE A 68 -2.36 1.56 -4.65
N VAL A 69 -2.36 2.05 -5.88
CA VAL A 69 -1.15 2.33 -6.66
C VAL A 69 -1.30 3.72 -7.25
N SER A 70 -0.45 4.66 -6.83
CA SER A 70 -0.51 6.07 -7.25
C SER A 70 0.84 6.53 -7.78
N LEU A 71 0.85 7.17 -8.95
CA LEU A 71 2.05 7.79 -9.50
C LEU A 71 2.19 9.19 -8.91
N LEU A 72 3.21 9.40 -8.08
CA LEU A 72 3.44 10.66 -7.36
C LEU A 72 4.21 11.67 -8.20
N GLU A 73 5.31 11.24 -8.78
CA GLU A 73 6.19 12.11 -9.56
C GLU A 73 6.71 11.38 -10.79
N THR A 74 6.95 12.16 -11.85
CA THR A 74 7.59 11.67 -13.06
C THR A 74 8.64 12.67 -13.53
N LYS A 75 9.85 12.19 -13.80
CA LYS A 75 10.97 13.05 -14.19
C LYS A 75 11.80 12.42 -15.30
N LEU A 76 11.96 13.16 -16.40
CA LEU A 76 12.90 12.81 -17.47
C LEU A 76 14.32 13.23 -17.08
N VAL A 77 15.24 12.28 -17.04
CA VAL A 77 16.67 12.51 -16.77
C VAL A 77 17.50 11.67 -17.75
N GLY A 78 18.19 12.35 -18.67
CA GLY A 78 18.97 11.68 -19.71
C GLY A 78 18.07 10.87 -20.65
N ASP A 79 18.35 9.57 -20.77
CA ASP A 79 17.56 8.63 -21.59
C ASP A 79 16.44 7.90 -20.82
N ARG A 80 16.12 8.31 -19.58
CA ARG A 80 15.11 7.63 -18.75
C ARG A 80 14.07 8.55 -18.17
N ILE A 81 12.86 8.02 -18.08
CA ILE A 81 11.75 8.60 -17.35
C ILE A 81 11.64 7.86 -16.03
N TYR A 82 11.97 8.55 -14.94
CA TYR A 82 11.84 8.05 -13.58
C TYR A 82 10.42 8.25 -13.08
N LEU A 83 9.88 7.23 -12.43
CA LEU A 83 8.51 7.15 -11.93
C LEU A 83 8.58 6.87 -10.43
N LEU A 84 8.11 7.82 -9.60
CA LEU A 84 7.94 7.62 -8.17
C LEU A 84 6.51 7.15 -7.93
N VAL A 85 6.34 5.95 -7.38
CA VAL A 85 5.04 5.29 -7.23
C VAL A 85 4.80 4.98 -5.76
N LEU A 86 3.64 5.37 -5.26
CA LEU A 86 3.14 4.99 -3.95
C LEU A 86 2.32 3.70 -4.07
N LEU A 87 2.65 2.72 -3.24
CA LEU A 87 1.88 1.49 -3.08
C LEU A 87 1.43 1.37 -1.63
N ALA A 88 0.14 1.08 -1.44
CA ALA A 88 -0.42 0.83 -0.12
C ALA A 88 -1.32 -0.39 -0.12
N ASP A 89 -1.30 -1.16 0.97
CA ASP A 89 -2.31 -2.18 1.22
C ASP A 89 -3.59 -1.57 1.82
N ALA A 90 -4.64 -2.37 2.02
CA ALA A 90 -5.94 -1.87 2.50
C ALA A 90 -5.84 -1.11 3.84
N ALA A 91 -4.94 -1.54 4.72
CA ALA A 91 -4.70 -0.86 5.99
C ALA A 91 -3.89 0.44 5.78
N GLY A 92 -2.88 0.42 4.89
CA GLY A 92 -2.14 1.62 4.48
C GLY A 92 -3.00 2.68 3.80
N GLU A 93 -3.96 2.27 2.98
CA GLU A 93 -4.95 3.15 2.37
C GLU A 93 -5.77 3.90 3.42
N ALA A 94 -6.23 3.21 4.47
CA ALA A 94 -6.95 3.85 5.57
C ALA A 94 -6.07 4.87 6.31
N GLU A 95 -4.80 4.55 6.58
CA GLU A 95 -3.87 5.49 7.22
C GLU A 95 -3.59 6.73 6.36
N ILE A 96 -3.46 6.59 5.03
CA ILE A 96 -3.30 7.73 4.11
C ILE A 96 -4.51 8.67 4.23
N PHE A 97 -5.73 8.11 4.22
CA PHE A 97 -6.96 8.90 4.34
C PHE A 97 -7.06 9.62 5.71
N GLU A 98 -6.64 8.97 6.79
CA GLU A 98 -6.59 9.60 8.12
C GLU A 98 -5.57 10.76 8.17
N ILE A 99 -4.41 10.61 7.51
CA ILE A 99 -3.40 11.69 7.42
C ILE A 99 -3.93 12.87 6.60
N GLU A 100 -4.53 12.61 5.44
CA GLU A 100 -5.10 13.64 4.57
C GLU A 100 -6.26 14.38 5.25
N SER A 101 -7.13 13.67 5.95
CA SER A 101 -8.28 14.27 6.66
C SER A 101 -7.87 15.02 7.93
N THR A 102 -6.76 14.64 8.56
CA THR A 102 -6.19 15.34 9.73
C THR A 102 -5.39 16.59 9.34
N GLN A 103 -4.95 16.72 8.08
CA GLN A 103 -4.32 17.95 7.58
C GLN A 103 -5.39 19.05 7.38
N PRO A 104 -5.34 20.15 8.16
CA PRO A 104 -6.26 21.26 7.94
C PRO A 104 -5.81 22.04 6.71
N GLY A 105 -6.37 21.73 5.53
CA GLY A 105 -6.14 22.55 4.34
C GLY A 105 -6.50 21.98 2.95
N LEU A 106 -6.72 20.68 2.78
CA LEU A 106 -7.07 20.11 1.47
C LEU A 106 -8.54 19.71 1.42
N GLN A 107 -9.38 20.68 1.02
CA GLN A 107 -10.76 20.38 0.61
C GLN A 107 -10.72 19.61 -0.73
N PRO A 108 -11.46 18.50 -0.86
CA PRO A 108 -11.58 17.78 -2.13
C PRO A 108 -12.27 18.67 -3.16
N ARG A 109 -11.68 18.76 -4.36
CA ARG A 109 -12.30 19.38 -5.54
C ARG A 109 -13.11 18.36 -6.33
#